data_AF-A0AAE7BDN9-F1
#
_entry.id   AF-A0AAE7BDN9-F1
#
_cell.length_a   1.000
_cell.length_b   1.000
_cell.length_c   1.000
_cell.angle_alpha   90.00
_cell.angle_beta   90.00
_cell.angle_gamma   90.00
#
_symmetry.space_group_name_H-M   'P 1'
#
loop_
_entity.id
_entity.type
_entity.pdbx_description
1 polymer ?
#
loop_
_entity_poly.entity_id
_entity_poly.type
_entity_poly.pdbx_seq_one_letter_code
_entity_poly.pdbx_strand_id
1 'polypeptide(L)' 'MNYNIIVIISTIICAIISLLISYYFVLFFLSEESSFFKIAQLILTIVSMTTFYAPIKHIIMKYMKIEEERGKDD' A
#
# COMPACT_ATOMS: atom_id res chain seq x y z
N MET A 1 -14.69 11.59 12.44
CA MET A 1 -13.33 11.92 11.98
C MET A 1 -12.41 10.70 11.78
N ASN A 2 -12.95 9.46 11.83
CA ASN A 2 -12.19 8.21 11.75
C ASN A 2 -11.89 7.76 10.29
N TYR A 3 -12.78 8.07 9.34
CA TYR A 3 -12.64 7.63 7.95
C TYR A 3 -11.45 8.27 7.23
N ASN A 4 -11.20 9.56 7.44
CA ASN A 4 -10.01 10.23 6.88
C ASN A 4 -8.72 9.62 7.44
N ILE A 5 -8.69 9.27 8.73
CA ILE A 5 -7.53 8.63 9.37
C ILE A 5 -7.28 7.25 8.74
N ILE A 6 -8.32 6.43 8.56
CA ILE A 6 -8.22 5.14 7.86
C ILE A 6 -7.65 5.31 6.46
N VAL A 7 -8.15 6.29 5.70
CA VAL A 7 -7.69 6.58 4.34
C VAL A 7 -6.22 6.96 4.33
N ILE A 8 -5.77 7.83 5.25
CA ILE A 8 -4.37 8.24 5.35
C ILE A 8 -3.47 7.05 5.68
N ILE A 9 -3.82 6.27 6.72
CA ILE A 9 -3.04 5.09 7.14
C ILE A 9 -2.94 4.08 6.00
N SER A 10 -4.06 3.79 5.33
CA SER A 10 -4.11 2.86 4.20
C SER A 10 -3.23 3.33 3.04
N THR A 11 -3.22 4.64 2.77
CA THR A 11 -2.40 5.23 1.70
C THR A 11 -0.91 5.12 2.03
N ILE A 12 -0.51 5.41 3.26
CA ILE A 12 0.89 5.32 3.70
C ILE A 12 1.39 3.88 3.61
N ILE A 13 0.63 2.92 4.14
CA ILE A 13 0.99 1.49 4.09
C ILE A 13 1.08 1.01 2.63
N CYS A 14 0.11 1.39 1.81
CA CYS A 14 0.10 1.07 0.38
C CYS A 14 1.33 1.63 -0.36
N ALA A 15 1.72 2.87 -0.06
CA ALA A 15 2.90 3.51 -0.66
C ALA A 15 4.20 2.77 -0.29
N ILE A 16 4.38 2.43 0.99
CA ILE A 16 5.57 1.72 1.47
C ILE A 16 5.67 0.33 0.80
N ILE A 17 4.58 -0.44 0.81
CA ILE A 17 4.55 -1.79 0.22
C ILE A 17 4.82 -1.71 -1.29
N SER A 18 4.16 -0.79 -1.98
CA SER A 18 4.31 -0.64 -3.43
C SER A 18 5.73 -0.23 -3.82
N LEU A 19 6.37 0.63 -3.02
CA LEU A 19 7.75 1.04 -3.23
C LEU A 19 8.71 -0.14 -3.06
N LEU A 20 8.57 -0.93 -1.99
CA LEU A 20 9.40 -2.12 -1.76
C LEU A 20 9.23 -3.15 -2.87
N ILE A 21 7.98 -3.49 -3.21
CA ILE A 21 7.69 -4.45 -4.29
C ILE A 21 8.28 -3.95 -5.61
N SER A 22 8.08 -2.67 -5.94
CA SER A 22 8.59 -2.11 -7.19
C SER A 22 10.11 -2.22 -7.32
N TYR A 23 10.82 -1.94 -6.23
CA TYR A 23 12.27 -1.95 -6.21
C TYR A 23 12.81 -3.38 -6.39
N TYR A 24 12.38 -4.31 -5.55
CA TYR A 24 12.88 -5.69 -5.60
C TYR A 24 12.46 -6.43 -6.87
N PHE A 25 11.24 -6.19 -7.34
CA PHE A 25 10.76 -6.82 -8.56
C PHE A 25 11.53 -6.33 -9.78
N VAL A 26 11.76 -5.01 -9.90
CA VAL A 26 12.52 -4.49 -11.04
C VAL A 26 13.99 -4.88 -10.96
N LEU A 27 14.59 -4.90 -9.76
CA LEU A 27 15.96 -5.39 -9.55
C LEU A 27 16.15 -6.85 -9.99
N PHE A 28 15.12 -7.68 -9.85
CA PHE A 28 15.17 -9.07 -10.30
C PHE A 28 15.27 -9.21 -11.82
N PHE A 29 14.70 -8.28 -12.60
CA PHE A 29 14.68 -8.34 -14.06
C PHE A 29 15.69 -7.39 -14.73
N LEU A 30 15.94 -6.22 -14.14
CA LEU A 30 16.78 -5.15 -14.68
C LEU A 30 17.87 -4.78 -13.67
N SER A 31 19.08 -4.55 -14.17
CA SER A 31 20.17 -3.98 -13.38
C SER A 31 19.85 -2.53 -12.97
N GLU A 32 20.26 -2.16 -11.76
CA GLU A 32 20.12 -0.81 -11.19
C GLU A 32 20.78 0.28 -12.06
N GLU A 33 21.87 -0.05 -12.75
CA GLU A 33 22.59 0.90 -13.60
C GLU A 33 21.85 1.20 -14.93
N SER A 34 20.81 0.42 -15.26
CA SER A 34 20.08 0.63 -16.51
C SER A 34 19.21 1.90 -16.43
N SER A 35 19.21 2.69 -17.51
CA SER A 35 18.33 3.88 -17.61
C SER A 35 16.83 3.52 -17.55
N PHE A 36 16.47 2.27 -17.85
CA PHE A 36 15.10 1.76 -17.79
C PHE A 36 14.65 1.36 -16.39
N PHE A 37 15.57 1.15 -15.43
CA PHE A 37 15.26 0.71 -14.07
C PHE A 37 14.21 1.63 -13.41
N LYS A 38 14.45 2.94 -13.43
CA LYS A 38 13.54 3.92 -12.81
C LYS A 38 12.17 3.98 -13.49
N ILE A 39 12.13 3.81 -14.81
CA ILE A 39 10.88 3.83 -15.58
C ILE A 39 10.04 2.60 -15.26
N ALA A 40 10.67 1.42 -15.27
CA ALA A 40 10.00 0.17 -14.90
C ALA A 40 9.54 0.21 -13.43
N GLN A 41 10.36 0.73 -12.52
CA GLN A 41 10.02 0.88 -11.10
C GLN A 41 8.81 1.80 -10.93
N LEU A 42 8.76 2.94 -11.63
CA LEU A 42 7.65 3.87 -11.57
C LEU A 42 6.34 3.23 -12.06
N ILE A 43 6.37 2.57 -13.22
CA ILE A 43 5.19 1.88 -13.78
C ILE A 43 4.69 0.82 -12.78
N LEU A 44 5.61 0.00 -12.27
CA LEU A 44 5.23 -1.06 -11.34
C LEU A 44 4.71 -0.52 -10.01
N THR A 45 5.24 0.62 -9.55
CA THR A 45 4.76 1.31 -8.35
C THR A 45 3.32 1.78 -8.54
N ILE A 46 3.00 2.43 -9.66
CA ILE A 46 1.64 2.92 -9.95
C ILE A 46 0.64 1.76 -10.03
N VAL A 47 0.99 0.68 -10.75
CA VAL A 47 0.16 -0.52 -10.84
C VAL A 47 -0.03 -1.17 -9.47
N SER A 48 1.03 -1.26 -8.68
CA SER A 48 0.97 -1.81 -7.32
C SER A 48 0.11 -0.95 -6.39
N MET A 49 0.27 0.37 -6.41
CA MET A 49 -0.51 1.27 -5.55
C MET A 49 -2.00 1.18 -5.86
N THR A 50 -2.38 1.16 -7.14
CA THR A 50 -3.78 1.03 -7.54
C THR A 50 -4.38 -0.34 -7.16
N THR A 51 -3.58 -1.39 -7.23
CA THR A 51 -4.01 -2.76 -6.90
C THR A 51 -4.13 -2.97 -5.39
N PHE A 52 -3.14 -2.53 -4.61
CA PHE A 52 -3.07 -2.82 -3.17
C PHE A 52 -3.86 -1.85 -2.29
N TYR A 53 -4.19 -0.65 -2.77
CA TYR A 53 -4.92 0.33 -1.97
C TYR A 53 -6.28 -0.20 -1.46
N ALA A 54 -7.08 -0.79 -2.35
CA ALA A 54 -8.40 -1.33 -2.00
C ALA A 54 -8.36 -2.45 -0.95
N PRO A 55 -7.56 -3.52 -1.09
CA PRO A 55 -7.49 -4.58 -0.09
C PRO A 55 -6.93 -4.09 1.25
N ILE A 56 -5.89 -3.24 1.25
CA ILE A 56 -5.32 -2.67 2.49
C ILE A 56 -6.37 -1.86 3.24
N LYS A 57 -7.10 -0.98 2.54
CA LYS A 57 -8.17 -0.19 3.12
C LYS A 57 -9.28 -1.06 3.71
N HIS A 58 -9.66 -2.13 3.01
CA HIS A 58 -10.71 -3.03 3.48
C HIS A 58 -10.30 -3.76 4.76
N ILE A 59 -9.06 -4.23 4.84
CA ILE A 59 -8.51 -4.90 6.02
C ILE A 59 -8.52 -3.96 7.23
N ILE A 60 -7.94 -2.76 7.09
CA ILE A 60 -7.85 -1.78 8.18
C ILE A 60 -9.24 -1.37 8.67
N MET A 61 -10.17 -1.14 7.75
CA MET A 61 -11.54 -0.78 8.09
C MET A 61 -12.26 -1.90 8.84
N LYS A 62 -12.01 -3.17 8.49
CA LYS A 62 -12.57 -4.32 9.20
C LYS A 62 -12.01 -4.42 10.63
N TYR A 63 -10.71 -4.25 10.81
CA TYR A 63 -10.08 -4.28 12.13
C TYR A 63 -10.59 -3.16 13.05
N MET A 64 -10.66 -1.92 12.56
CA MET A 64 -11.15 -0.81 13.38
C MET A 64 -12.63 -0.91 13.75
N LYS A 65 -13.47 -1.50 12.90
CA LYS A 65 -14.87 -1.74 13.23
C LYS A 65 -15.03 -2.74 14.38
N ILE A 66 -14.24 -3.81 14.37
CA ILE A 66 -14.22 -4.81 15.46
C ILE A 66 -13.81 -4.16 16.78
N GLU A 67 -12.87 -3.23 16.74
CA GLU A 67 -12.40 -2.50 17.92
C GLU A 67 -13.43 -1.50 18.44
N GLU A 68 -14.15 -0.82 17.55
CA GLU A 68 -15.25 0.08 17.92
C GLU A 68 -16.45 -0.68 18.53
N GLU A 69 -16.76 -1.88 18.05
CA GLU A 69 -17.80 -2.75 18.63
C GLU A 69 -17.39 -3.26 20.02
N ARG A 70 -16.13 -3.67 20.18
CA ARG A 70 -15.61 -4.15 21.48
C ARG A 70 -15.61 -3.06 22.55
N GLY A 71 -15.27 -1.82 22.21
CA GLY A 71 -15.25 -0.70 23.17
C GLY A 71 -16.62 -0.13 23.57
N LYS A 72 -17.73 -0.66 23.03
CA LYS A 72 -19.11 -0.28 23.41
C LYS A 72 -19.79 -1.29 24.34
N ASP A 73 -19.18 -2.46 24.56
CA ASP A 73 -19.72 -3.55 25.36
C ASP A 73 -19.11 -3.60 26.79
N ASP A 74 -18.21 -2.66 27.11
CA ASP A 74 -17.63 -2.38 28.43
C ASP A 74 -18.23 -1.10 29.06
#